data_AF-A0A1U8D4K2-F1
#
_entry.id   AF-A0A1U8D4K2-F1
#
_cell.length_a   1.000
_cell.length_b   1.000
_cell.length_c   1.000
_cell.angle_alpha   90.00
_cell.angle_beta   90.00
_cell.angle_gamma   90.00
#
_symmetry.space_group_name_H-M   'P 1'
#
loop_
_entity.id
_entity.type
_entity.pdbx_description
1 polymer ?
#
loop_
_entity_poly.entity_id
_entity_poly.type
_entity_poly.pdbx_seq_one_letter_code
_entity_poly.pdbx_strand_id
1 'polypeptide(L)'
;MADFGADEPSCTSESPEPEERASEDRSLLHQRLAIRELIDTEVSYLHMLRLCASDIRGRLQQLPPGDLDVLFSNIDDIIQVSGRFLQGLQETACHGEEEQARLIGNLFLEFQEEFEQVYKIYCANYDQALLLVKAYQKDPELQKSIQGIIEAAV
;
A
#
# COMPACT_ATOMS: atom_id res chain seq x y z
N MET A 1 -41.60 51.51 -38.09
CA MET A 1 -40.50 51.90 -37.18
C MET A 1 -40.82 51.39 -35.80
N ALA A 2 -40.20 50.30 -35.38
CA ALA A 2 -39.82 49.98 -34.00
C ALA A 2 -38.96 48.71 -34.06
N ASP A 3 -37.84 48.79 -33.37
CA ASP A 3 -36.58 48.06 -33.53
C ASP A 3 -36.63 46.63 -32.96
N PHE A 4 -36.01 45.68 -33.66
CA PHE A 4 -35.77 44.31 -33.18
C PHE A 4 -34.38 44.30 -32.51
N GLY A 5 -34.35 44.49 -31.19
CA GLY A 5 -33.13 44.31 -30.40
C GLY A 5 -32.90 42.82 -30.14
N ALA A 6 -31.86 42.26 -30.76
CA ALA A 6 -31.41 40.89 -30.53
C ALA A 6 -30.74 40.75 -29.16
N ASP A 7 -31.18 39.75 -28.41
CA ASP A 7 -30.57 39.26 -27.18
C ASP A 7 -29.46 38.27 -27.59
N GLU A 8 -28.19 38.68 -27.47
CA GLU A 8 -27.02 37.82 -27.67
C GLU A 8 -26.36 37.64 -26.29
N PRO A 9 -26.46 36.46 -25.66
CA PRO A 9 -25.64 36.14 -24.51
C PRO A 9 -24.21 35.89 -25.01
N SER A 10 -23.40 36.94 -25.00
CA SER A 10 -21.96 36.86 -25.20
C SER A 10 -21.38 35.82 -24.24
N CYS A 11 -20.88 34.70 -24.79
CA CYS A 11 -20.06 33.72 -24.08
C CYS A 11 -18.77 34.40 -23.60
N THR A 12 -18.80 35.00 -22.42
CA THR A 12 -17.58 35.30 -21.67
C THR A 12 -17.00 33.99 -21.20
N SER A 13 -16.01 33.51 -21.93
CA SER A 13 -15.02 32.56 -21.42
C SER A 13 -14.27 33.23 -20.28
N GLU A 14 -14.82 33.18 -19.07
CA GLU A 14 -14.10 33.50 -17.85
C GLU A 14 -12.97 32.48 -17.72
N SER A 15 -11.79 32.88 -18.17
CA SER A 15 -10.58 32.12 -17.88
C SER A 15 -10.34 32.24 -16.38
N PRO A 16 -10.10 31.14 -15.64
CA PRO A 16 -10.06 31.15 -14.17
C PRO A 16 -9.06 32.18 -13.66
N GLU A 17 -9.35 32.81 -12.53
CA GLU A 17 -8.48 33.86 -11.98
C GLU A 17 -7.09 33.27 -11.64
N PRO A 18 -6.00 34.07 -11.73
CA PRO A 18 -4.64 33.56 -11.54
C PRO A 18 -4.40 32.91 -10.16
N GLU A 19 -5.18 33.29 -9.14
CA GLU A 19 -5.13 32.67 -7.81
C GLU A 19 -5.79 31.28 -7.79
N GLU A 20 -6.90 31.09 -8.52
CA GLU A 20 -7.59 29.80 -8.65
C GLU A 20 -6.71 28.78 -9.38
N ARG A 21 -6.11 29.17 -10.52
CA ARG A 21 -5.18 28.30 -11.27
C ARG A 21 -3.97 27.87 -10.43
N ALA A 22 -3.41 28.78 -9.65
CA ALA A 22 -2.30 28.47 -8.75
C ALA A 22 -2.72 27.50 -7.61
N SER A 23 -3.99 27.55 -7.18
CA SER A 23 -4.54 26.63 -6.19
C SER A 23 -4.79 25.23 -6.77
N GLU A 24 -5.29 25.16 -8.00
CA GLU A 24 -5.56 23.92 -8.75
C GLU A 24 -4.24 23.21 -9.08
N ASP A 25 -3.26 23.93 -9.61
CA ASP A 25 -1.92 23.40 -9.90
C ASP A 25 -1.25 22.82 -8.65
N ARG A 26 -1.43 23.48 -7.49
CA ARG A 26 -0.95 22.96 -6.21
C ARG A 26 -1.69 21.69 -5.81
N SER A 27 -3.02 21.64 -5.93
CA SER A 27 -3.82 20.46 -5.59
C SER A 27 -3.40 19.24 -6.41
N LEU A 28 -3.27 19.41 -7.73
CA LEU A 28 -2.83 18.38 -8.66
C LEU A 28 -1.41 17.90 -8.33
N LEU A 29 -0.50 18.81 -8.00
CA LEU A 29 0.85 18.44 -7.57
C LEU A 29 0.83 17.58 -6.29
N HIS A 30 0.04 17.95 -5.28
CA HIS A 30 -0.07 17.15 -4.05
C HIS A 30 -0.66 15.77 -4.32
N GLN A 31 -1.68 15.69 -5.17
CA GLN A 31 -2.29 14.43 -5.58
C GLN A 31 -1.27 13.51 -6.25
N ARG A 32 -0.47 14.04 -7.18
CA ARG A 32 0.58 13.25 -7.86
C ARG A 32 1.65 12.75 -6.88
N LEU A 33 2.08 13.59 -5.95
CA LEU A 33 3.07 13.20 -4.95
C LEU A 33 2.50 12.11 -4.02
N ALA A 34 1.25 12.23 -3.59
CA ALA A 34 0.58 11.23 -2.75
C ALA A 34 0.42 9.88 -3.48
N ILE A 35 0.04 9.89 -4.76
CA ILE A 35 -0.05 8.67 -5.58
C ILE A 35 1.33 8.03 -5.73
N ARG A 36 2.36 8.85 -5.99
CA ARG A 36 3.73 8.34 -6.11
C ARG A 36 4.19 7.70 -4.81
N GLU A 37 3.98 8.37 -3.69
CA GLU A 37 4.30 7.87 -2.36
C GLU A 37 3.55 6.58 -2.05
N LEU A 38 2.26 6.48 -2.37
CA LEU A 38 1.47 5.26 -2.21
C LEU A 38 2.11 4.07 -2.96
N ILE A 39 2.52 4.27 -4.20
CA ILE A 39 3.16 3.20 -4.99
C ILE A 39 4.52 2.84 -4.42
N ASP A 40 5.36 3.83 -4.11
CA ASP A 40 6.72 3.61 -3.60
C ASP A 40 6.70 2.91 -2.23
N THR A 41 5.74 3.28 -1.37
CA THR A 41 5.55 2.64 -0.07
C THR A 41 5.01 1.22 -0.21
N GLU A 42 4.09 0.95 -1.14
CA GLU A 42 3.58 -0.41 -1.38
C GLU A 42 4.67 -1.34 -1.97
N VAL A 43 5.53 -0.84 -2.86
CA VAL A 43 6.72 -1.57 -3.34
C VAL A 43 7.62 -1.96 -2.18
N SER A 44 7.90 -1.00 -1.29
CA SER A 44 8.75 -1.22 -0.12
C SER A 44 8.11 -2.20 0.87
N TYR A 45 6.81 -2.08 1.09
CA TYR A 45 6.03 -2.99 1.95
C TYR A 45 6.10 -4.43 1.45
N LEU A 46 5.82 -4.65 0.16
CA LEU A 46 5.86 -5.99 -0.43
C LEU A 46 7.26 -6.59 -0.42
N HIS A 47 8.30 -5.77 -0.62
CA HIS A 47 9.69 -6.20 -0.48
C HIS A 47 9.98 -6.70 0.93
N MET A 48 9.58 -5.94 1.95
CA MET A 48 9.75 -6.32 3.36
C MET A 48 9.00 -7.61 3.70
N LEU A 49 7.77 -7.77 3.22
CA LEU A 49 7.00 -9.00 3.43
C LEU A 49 7.72 -10.22 2.82
N ARG A 50 8.24 -10.09 1.60
CA ARG A 50 8.98 -11.17 0.92
C ARG A 50 10.27 -11.52 1.65
N LEU A 51 10.99 -10.51 2.16
CA LEU A 51 12.17 -10.70 2.99
C LEU A 51 11.85 -11.51 4.25
N CYS A 52 10.76 -11.17 4.93
CA CYS A 52 10.27 -11.93 6.09
C CYS A 52 9.90 -13.37 5.71
N ALA A 53 9.08 -13.56 4.68
CA ALA A 53 8.52 -14.86 4.32
C ALA A 53 9.52 -15.80 3.62
N SER A 54 10.55 -15.29 2.95
CA SER A 54 11.51 -16.09 2.19
C SER A 54 12.85 -16.18 2.92
N ASP A 55 13.48 -15.04 3.17
CA ASP A 55 14.84 -15.00 3.71
C ASP A 55 14.86 -15.32 5.21
N ILE A 56 14.05 -14.62 6.01
CA ILE A 56 14.04 -14.81 7.47
C ILE A 56 13.43 -16.17 7.81
N ARG A 57 12.25 -16.50 7.28
CA ARG A 57 11.62 -17.82 7.49
C ARG A 57 12.51 -18.98 7.02
N GLY A 58 13.17 -18.84 5.87
CA GLY A 58 14.08 -19.86 5.35
C GLY A 58 15.32 -20.09 6.21
N ARG A 59 15.82 -19.04 6.88
CA ARG A 59 16.97 -19.12 7.80
C ARG A 59 16.59 -19.52 9.23
N LEU A 60 15.31 -19.53 9.58
CA LEU A 60 14.79 -19.95 10.88
C LEU A 60 14.33 -21.42 10.91
N GLN A 61 14.68 -22.23 9.92
CA GLN A 61 14.27 -23.64 9.85
C GLN A 61 14.74 -24.52 11.02
N GLN A 62 15.69 -24.06 11.86
CA GLN A 62 16.02 -24.74 13.11
C GLN A 62 14.90 -24.68 14.16
N LEU A 63 13.94 -23.76 14.04
CA LEU A 63 12.81 -23.65 14.94
C LEU A 63 11.77 -24.75 14.65
N PRO A 64 10.94 -25.14 15.65
CA PRO A 64 9.85 -26.07 15.43
C PRO A 64 8.92 -25.60 14.30
N PRO A 65 8.47 -26.49 13.39
CA PRO A 65 7.59 -26.09 12.29
C PRO A 65 6.32 -25.36 12.74
N GLY A 66 5.71 -25.82 13.85
CA GLY A 66 4.52 -25.15 14.40
C GLY A 66 4.80 -23.74 14.95
N ASP A 67 6.02 -23.48 15.40
CA ASP A 67 6.43 -22.14 15.84
C ASP A 67 6.63 -21.21 14.63
N LEU A 68 7.15 -21.73 13.51
CA LEU A 68 7.22 -20.99 12.25
C LEU A 68 5.83 -20.67 11.70
N ASP A 69 4.89 -21.62 11.74
CA ASP A 69 3.51 -21.40 11.31
C ASP A 69 2.83 -20.29 12.12
N VAL A 70 3.10 -20.22 13.43
CA VAL A 70 2.59 -19.16 14.31
C VAL A 70 3.26 -17.81 14.02
N LEU A 71 4.59 -17.78 13.86
CA LEU A 71 5.34 -16.54 13.65
C LEU A 71 5.00 -15.87 12.31
N PHE A 72 4.79 -16.66 11.27
CA PHE A 72 4.55 -16.16 9.91
C PHE A 72 3.08 -16.21 9.51
N SER A 73 2.22 -16.95 10.22
CA SER A 73 0.77 -17.03 9.96
C SER A 73 0.49 -17.24 8.46
N ASN A 74 -0.43 -16.48 7.91
CA ASN A 74 -0.81 -16.43 6.50
C ASN A 74 -0.09 -15.31 5.72
N ILE A 75 1.19 -15.03 6.03
CA ILE A 75 1.97 -13.97 5.35
C ILE A 75 2.05 -14.17 3.83
N ASP A 76 2.05 -15.42 3.35
CA ASP A 76 2.09 -15.73 1.92
C ASP A 76 0.82 -15.23 1.20
N ASP A 77 -0.35 -15.36 1.85
CA ASP A 77 -1.62 -14.84 1.32
C ASP A 77 -1.61 -13.31 1.26
N ILE A 78 -1.04 -12.64 2.28
CA ILE A 78 -0.87 -11.18 2.28
C ILE A 78 0.04 -10.75 1.13
N ILE A 79 1.17 -11.43 0.91
CA ILE A 79 2.09 -11.15 -0.20
C ILE A 79 1.36 -11.28 -1.55
N GLN A 80 0.49 -12.28 -1.69
CA GLN A 80 -0.27 -12.48 -2.92
C GLN A 80 -1.25 -11.32 -3.17
N VAL A 81 -2.04 -10.93 -2.16
CA VAL A 81 -3.03 -9.85 -2.29
C VAL A 81 -2.33 -8.50 -2.51
N SER A 82 -1.33 -8.15 -1.68
CA SER A 82 -0.54 -6.92 -1.84
C SER A 82 0.22 -6.87 -3.16
N GLY A 83 0.68 -8.02 -3.68
CA GLY A 83 1.32 -8.09 -4.99
C GLY A 83 0.38 -7.76 -6.15
N ARG A 84 -0.84 -8.29 -6.12
CA ARG A 84 -1.88 -7.94 -7.11
C ARG A 84 -2.33 -6.49 -6.98
N PHE A 85 -2.47 -6.01 -5.75
CA PHE A 85 -2.81 -4.62 -5.49
C PHE A 85 -1.76 -3.65 -6.04
N LEU A 86 -0.47 -3.92 -5.79
CA LEU A 86 0.63 -3.14 -6.35
C LEU A 86 0.62 -3.14 -7.88
N GLN A 87 0.35 -4.28 -8.52
CA GLN A 87 0.22 -4.35 -9.97
C GLN A 87 -0.90 -3.41 -10.46
N GLY A 88 -2.08 -3.46 -9.82
CA GLY A 88 -3.18 -2.55 -10.11
C GLY A 88 -2.79 -1.08 -9.95
N LEU A 89 -2.10 -0.73 -8.86
CA LEU A 89 -1.62 0.64 -8.63
C LEU A 89 -0.66 1.11 -9.74
N GLN A 90 0.27 0.25 -10.17
CA GLN A 90 1.20 0.56 -11.27
C GLN A 90 0.49 0.74 -12.60
N GLU A 91 -0.54 -0.06 -12.88
CA GLU A 91 -1.39 0.08 -14.07
C GLU A 91 -2.13 1.43 -14.05
N THR A 92 -2.71 1.82 -12.90
CA THR A 92 -3.39 3.12 -12.78
C THR A 92 -2.45 4.32 -13.04
N ALA A 93 -1.17 4.20 -12.68
CA ALA A 93 -0.17 5.25 -12.89
C ALA A 93 0.17 5.49 -14.38
N CYS A 94 -0.20 4.56 -15.28
CA CYS A 94 -0.05 4.74 -16.73
C CYS A 94 -1.17 5.59 -17.35
N HIS A 95 -2.23 5.93 -16.61
CA HIS A 95 -3.35 6.75 -17.09
C HIS A 95 -3.14 8.25 -16.85
N GLY A 96 -3.95 9.09 -17.52
CA GLY A 96 -3.91 10.54 -17.36
C GLY A 96 -4.26 11.00 -15.94
N GLU A 97 -3.62 12.08 -15.49
CA GLU A 97 -3.63 12.57 -14.09
C GLU A 97 -5.04 12.83 -13.53
N GLU A 98 -5.97 13.27 -14.38
CA GLU A 98 -7.36 13.55 -14.00
C GLU A 98 -8.11 12.30 -13.52
N GLU A 99 -7.73 11.12 -14.01
CA GLU A 99 -8.46 9.87 -13.79
C GLU A 99 -7.78 8.94 -12.78
N GLN A 100 -6.51 9.18 -12.46
CA GLN A 100 -5.72 8.29 -11.58
C GLN A 100 -6.35 8.12 -10.19
N ALA A 101 -6.80 9.21 -9.56
CA ALA A 101 -7.41 9.13 -8.23
C ALA A 101 -8.70 8.31 -8.24
N ARG A 102 -9.53 8.43 -9.29
CA ARG A 102 -10.76 7.66 -9.45
C ARG A 102 -10.45 6.17 -9.63
N LEU A 103 -9.46 5.84 -10.46
CA LEU A 103 -9.04 4.45 -10.70
C LEU A 103 -8.48 3.80 -9.44
N ILE A 104 -7.62 4.52 -8.70
CA ILE A 104 -7.10 4.04 -7.41
C ILE A 104 -8.23 3.83 -6.41
N GLY A 105 -9.20 4.77 -6.34
CA GLY A 105 -10.38 4.61 -5.49
C GLY A 105 -11.18 3.34 -5.81
N ASN A 106 -11.41 3.06 -7.09
CA ASN A 106 -12.08 1.82 -7.51
C ASN A 106 -11.24 0.59 -7.15
N LEU A 107 -9.92 0.64 -7.32
CA LEU A 107 -9.02 -0.45 -6.97
C LEU A 107 -9.11 -0.80 -5.47
N PHE A 108 -9.16 0.20 -4.58
CA PHE A 108 -9.36 -0.05 -3.15
C PHE A 108 -10.69 -0.74 -2.85
N LEU A 109 -11.77 -0.34 -3.53
CA LEU A 109 -13.09 -0.97 -3.35
C LEU A 109 -13.09 -2.43 -3.85
N GLU A 110 -12.41 -2.71 -4.95
CA GLU A 110 -12.27 -4.07 -5.49
C GLU A 110 -11.50 -5.00 -4.53
N PHE A 111 -10.45 -4.49 -3.88
CA PHE A 111 -9.60 -5.27 -2.99
C PHE A 111 -10.05 -5.28 -1.52
N GLN A 112 -11.03 -4.45 -1.13
CA GLN A 112 -11.46 -4.29 0.26
C GLN A 112 -11.79 -5.61 0.94
N GLU A 113 -12.59 -6.45 0.29
CA GLU A 113 -13.03 -7.73 0.87
C GLU A 113 -11.86 -8.71 1.02
N GLU A 114 -11.01 -8.83 0.01
CA GLU A 114 -9.84 -9.70 0.07
C GLU A 114 -8.87 -9.25 1.17
N PHE A 115 -8.60 -7.95 1.28
CA PHE A 115 -7.77 -7.41 2.35
C PHE A 115 -8.35 -7.74 3.73
N GLU A 116 -9.64 -7.54 3.95
CA GLU A 116 -10.28 -7.91 5.20
C GLU A 116 -10.10 -9.40 5.50
N GLN A 117 -10.31 -10.26 4.51
CA GLN A 117 -10.23 -11.71 4.67
C GLN A 117 -8.83 -12.19 5.05
N VAL A 118 -7.75 -11.63 4.47
CA VAL A 118 -6.38 -12.04 4.79
C VAL A 118 -5.84 -11.38 6.05
N TYR A 119 -6.07 -10.08 6.23
CA TYR A 119 -5.52 -9.34 7.37
C TYR A 119 -6.21 -9.70 8.69
N LYS A 120 -7.50 -10.06 8.69
CA LYS A 120 -8.16 -10.50 9.94
C LYS A 120 -7.48 -11.72 10.56
N ILE A 121 -7.00 -12.65 9.74
CA ILE A 121 -6.33 -13.88 10.20
C ILE A 121 -4.96 -13.52 10.77
N TYR A 122 -4.18 -12.75 10.01
CA TYR A 122 -2.84 -12.32 10.42
C TYR A 122 -2.87 -11.52 11.72
N CYS A 123 -3.77 -10.54 11.82
CA CYS A 123 -3.94 -9.72 13.02
C CYS A 123 -4.46 -10.52 14.22
N ALA A 124 -5.36 -11.49 14.02
CA ALA A 124 -5.84 -12.35 15.10
C ALA A 124 -4.71 -13.22 15.69
N ASN A 125 -3.73 -13.61 14.87
CA ASN A 125 -2.60 -14.43 15.31
C ASN A 125 -1.43 -13.60 15.89
N TYR A 126 -1.48 -12.27 15.80
CA TYR A 126 -0.38 -11.38 16.19
C TYR A 126 0.04 -11.56 17.65
N ASP A 127 -0.92 -11.65 18.58
CA ASP A 127 -0.63 -11.80 20.01
C ASP A 127 0.12 -13.10 20.29
N GLN A 128 -0.24 -14.19 19.60
CA GLN A 128 0.40 -15.49 19.73
C GLN A 128 1.83 -15.47 19.19
N ALA A 129 2.05 -14.86 18.02
CA ALA A 129 3.38 -14.64 17.46
C ALA A 129 4.24 -13.81 18.41
N LEU A 130 3.69 -12.74 18.99
CA LEU A 130 4.41 -11.88 19.92
C LEU A 130 4.79 -12.60 21.22
N LEU A 131 3.93 -13.46 21.75
CA LEU A 131 4.24 -14.30 22.91
C LEU A 131 5.41 -15.24 22.62
N LEU A 132 5.43 -15.84 21.44
CA LEU A 132 6.48 -16.75 21.01
C LEU A 132 7.81 -16.02 20.82
N VAL A 133 7.82 -14.85 20.18
CA VAL A 133 9.01 -13.99 20.10
C VAL A 133 9.55 -13.66 21.49
N LYS A 134 8.68 -13.27 22.43
CA LYS A 134 9.08 -12.99 23.83
C LYS A 134 9.62 -14.23 24.54
N ALA A 135 9.13 -15.43 24.22
CA ALA A 135 9.65 -16.67 24.78
C ALA A 135 11.09 -16.91 24.30
N TYR A 136 11.35 -16.75 23.00
CA TYR A 136 12.69 -16.90 22.43
C TYR A 136 13.69 -15.82 22.86
N GLN A 137 13.22 -14.60 23.15
CA GLN A 137 14.06 -13.55 23.72
C GLN A 137 14.59 -13.86 25.13
N LYS A 138 13.98 -14.81 25.85
CA LYS A 138 14.49 -15.23 27.18
C LYS A 138 15.72 -16.11 27.08
N ASP A 139 15.99 -16.70 25.91
CA ASP A 139 17.19 -17.48 25.63
C ASP A 139 18.21 -16.60 24.88
N PRO A 140 19.31 -16.18 25.54
CA PRO A 140 20.29 -15.27 24.95
C PRO A 140 21.02 -15.85 23.73
N GLU A 141 21.22 -17.17 23.69
CA GLU A 141 21.92 -17.83 22.58
C GLU A 141 21.01 -17.88 21.36
N LEU A 142 19.75 -18.25 21.56
CA LEU A 142 18.76 -18.28 20.50
C LEU A 142 18.45 -16.87 19.99
N GLN A 143 18.30 -15.89 20.89
CA GLN A 143 18.08 -14.48 20.52
C GLN A 143 19.23 -13.96 19.66
N LYS A 144 20.49 -14.26 20.03
CA LYS A 144 21.65 -13.85 19.26
C LYS A 144 21.70 -14.51 17.88
N SER A 145 21.30 -15.77 17.78
CA SER A 145 21.18 -16.48 16.51
C SER A 145 20.11 -15.85 15.61
N ILE A 146 18.91 -15.58 16.15
CA ILE A 146 17.82 -14.94 15.40
C ILE A 146 18.22 -13.53 14.94
N GLN A 147 18.85 -12.75 15.80
CA GLN A 147 19.31 -11.39 15.46
C GLN A 147 20.34 -11.42 14.32
N GLY A 148 21.31 -12.34 14.38
CA GLY A 148 22.29 -12.51 13.30
C GLY A 148 21.67 -12.94 11.97
N ILE A 149 20.57 -13.71 12.02
CA ILE A 149 19.80 -14.09 10.82
C ILE A 149 19.10 -12.87 10.21
N ILE A 150 18.47 -12.03 11.04
CA ILE A 150 17.78 -10.81 10.60
C ILE A 150 18.79 -9.83 9.99
N GLU A 151 19.93 -9.60 10.64
CA GLU A 151 21.01 -8.73 10.14
C GLU A 151 21.62 -9.23 8.82
N ALA A 152 21.58 -10.53 8.56
CA ALA A 152 22.08 -11.10 7.30
C ALA A 152 21.04 -11.06 6.16
N ALA A 153 19.79 -10.69 6.46
CA ALA A 153 18.70 -10.60 5.50
C ALA A 153 18.44 -9.15 5.03
N VAL A 154 18.74 -8.15 5.88
CA VAL A 154 18.61 -6.70 5.58
C VAL A 154 19.90 -6.16 4.98
#